data_AF-A0A4Q3Y7S0-F1
#
_entry.id   AF-A0A4Q3Y7S0-F1
#
_cell.length_a   1.000
_cell.length_b   1.000
_cell.length_c   1.000
_cell.angle_alpha   90.00
_cell.angle_beta   90.00
_cell.angle_gamma   90.00
#
_symmetry.space_group_name_H-M   'P 1'
#
loop_
_entity.id
_entity.type
_entity.pdbx_description
1 polymer ?
#
loop_
_entity_poly.entity_id
_entity_poly.type
_entity_poly.pdbx_seq_one_letter_code
_entity_poly.pdbx_strand_id
1 'polypeptide(L)' 'MKAIRITTFLAPDVEAALRDTAAEDGMTVAEFLDEAIGKEVRRRMARRKALYRNRLSARLEPLEPSSRLEWP' A
#
# COMPACT_ATOMS: atom_id res chain seq x y z
N MET A 1 -2.29 18.64 -13.76
CA MET A 1 -1.94 17.26 -13.35
C MET A 1 -1.06 16.65 -14.42
N LYS A 2 -0.02 15.90 -14.05
CA LYS A 2 0.84 15.19 -15.02
C LYS A 2 0.34 13.75 -15.13
N ALA A 3 -0.09 13.34 -16.33
CA ALA A 3 -0.52 11.96 -16.57
C ALA A 3 0.69 11.04 -16.72
N ILE A 4 0.58 9.83 -16.17
CA ILE A 4 1.58 8.77 -16.34
C ILE A 4 0.95 7.73 -17.26
N ARG A 5 1.67 7.36 -18.34
CA ARG A 5 1.26 6.26 -19.20
C ARG A 5 1.91 4.97 -18.69
N ILE A 6 1.10 3.97 -18.41
CA ILE A 6 1.55 2.63 -18.04
C ILE A 6 1.24 1.71 -19.22
N THR A 7 2.20 0.88 -19.62
CA THR A 7 2.01 -0.17 -20.62
C THR A 7 2.45 -1.47 -19.99
N THR A 8 1.59 -2.48 -20.05
CA THR A 8 1.81 -3.76 -19.38
C THR A 8 1.40 -4.89 -20.32
N PHE A 9 2.05 -6.04 -20.14
CA PHE A 9 1.67 -7.28 -20.81
C PHE A 9 0.93 -8.15 -19.82
N LEU A 10 -0.28 -8.57 -20.19
CA LEU A 10 -1.09 -9.49 -19.41
C LEU A 10 -1.04 -10.87 -20.07
N ALA A 11 -1.04 -11.92 -19.25
CA ALA A 11 -1.30 -13.25 -19.76
C ALA A 11 -2.74 -13.33 -20.29
N PRO A 12 -3.03 -14.13 -21.33
CA PRO A 12 -4.35 -14.13 -21.97
C PRO A 12 -5.51 -14.47 -21.03
N ASP A 13 -5.28 -15.37 -20.06
CA ASP A 13 -6.23 -15.74 -19.01
C ASP A 13 -6.52 -14.57 -18.06
N VAL A 14 -5.49 -13.82 -17.69
CA VAL A 14 -5.62 -12.63 -16.85
C VAL A 14 -6.36 -11.52 -17.60
N GLU A 15 -6.08 -11.34 -18.89
CA GLU A 15 -6.76 -10.36 -19.73
C GLU A 15 -8.26 -10.67 -19.87
N ALA A 16 -8.63 -11.95 -20.04
CA ALA A 16 -10.02 -12.38 -20.08
C ALA A 16 -10.73 -12.11 -18.75
N ALA A 17 -10.15 -12.57 -17.63
CA ALA A 17 -10.72 -12.34 -16.31
C ALA A 17 -10.88 -10.84 -15.99
N LEU A 18 -9.92 -10.01 -16.40
CA LEU A 18 -9.97 -8.57 -16.23
C LEU A 18 -11.13 -7.92 -17.01
N ARG A 19 -11.36 -8.36 -18.25
CA ARG A 19 -12.49 -7.87 -19.06
C ARG A 19 -13.82 -8.25 -18.45
N ASP A 20 -13.95 -9.50 -18.02
CA ASP A 20 -15.20 -10.01 -17.43
C ASP A 20 -15.52 -9.28 -16.12
N THR A 21 -14.53 -9.14 -15.24
CA THR A 21 -14.70 -8.43 -13.97
C THR A 21 -15.05 -6.95 -14.18
N ALA A 22 -14.36 -6.27 -15.10
CA ALA A 22 -14.67 -4.88 -15.42
C ALA A 22 -16.10 -4.73 -15.96
N ALA A 23 -16.56 -5.68 -16.80
CA ALA A 23 -17.92 -5.68 -17.33
C ALA A 23 -18.96 -5.95 -16.25
N GLU A 24 -18.71 -6.86 -15.30
CA GLU A 24 -19.57 -7.12 -14.14
C GLU A 24 -19.76 -5.86 -13.28
N ASP A 25 -18.70 -5.06 -13.12
CA ASP A 25 -18.73 -3.80 -12.38
C ASP A 25 -19.31 -2.62 -13.22
N GLY A 26 -19.67 -2.86 -14.49
CA GLY A 26 -20.19 -1.83 -15.39
C GLY A 26 -19.13 -0.78 -15.79
N MET A 27 -17.85 -1.14 -15.75
CA MET A 27 -16.70 -0.28 -16.02
C MET A 27 -15.97 -0.68 -17.29
N THR A 28 -15.19 0.25 -17.85
CA THR A 28 -14.14 -0.12 -18.81
C THR A 28 -12.96 -0.75 -18.09
N VAL A 29 -12.17 -1.57 -18.81
CA VAL A 29 -10.92 -2.15 -18.28
C VAL A 29 -9.97 -1.07 -17.76
N ALA A 30 -9.92 0.10 -18.42
CA ALA A 30 -9.05 1.20 -18.00
C ALA A 30 -9.47 1.79 -16.65
N GLU A 31 -10.77 2.01 -16.45
CA GLU A 31 -11.33 2.53 -15.19
C GLU A 31 -11.12 1.54 -14.05
N PHE A 32 -11.41 0.25 -14.31
CA PHE A 32 -11.19 -0.81 -13.34
C PHE A 32 -9.71 -0.88 -12.90
N LEU A 33 -8.77 -0.81 -13.85
CA LEU A 33 -7.34 -0.81 -13.53
C LEU A 33 -6.92 0.44 -12.74
N ASP A 34 -7.43 1.62 -13.10
CA ASP A 34 -7.11 2.85 -12.37
C ASP A 34 -7.61 2.79 -10.93
N GLU A 35 -8.83 2.29 -10.71
CA GLU A 35 -9.38 2.09 -9.38
C GLU A 35 -8.57 1.04 -8.59
N ALA A 36 -8.29 -0.12 -9.19
CA ALA A 36 -7.55 -1.21 -8.55
C ALA A 36 -6.13 -0.79 -8.16
N ILE A 37 -5.40 -0.14 -9.07
CA ILE A 37 -4.05 0.39 -8.82
C ILE A 37 -4.12 1.47 -7.73
N GLY A 38 -5.06 2.41 -7.83
CA GLY A 38 -5.26 3.46 -6.84
C GLY A 38 -5.51 2.91 -5.44
N LYS A 39 -6.35 1.89 -5.32
CA LYS A 39 -6.66 1.20 -4.06
C LYS A 39 -5.42 0.52 -3.47
N GLU A 40 -4.65 -0.20 -4.27
CA GLU A 40 -3.44 -0.88 -3.78
C GLU A 40 -2.33 0.10 -3.41
N VAL A 41 -2.14 1.18 -4.16
CA VAL A 41 -1.18 2.25 -3.81
C VAL A 41 -1.55 2.87 -2.47
N ARG A 42 -2.81 3.25 -2.27
CA ARG A 42 -3.31 3.78 -0.98
C ARG A 42 -3.10 2.79 0.16
N ARG A 43 -3.40 1.50 -0.06
CA ARG A 43 -3.18 0.43 0.93
C ARG A 43 -1.70 0.28 1.30
N ARG A 44 -0.79 0.33 0.33
CA ARG A 44 0.67 0.28 0.57
C ARG A 44 1.16 1.51 1.31
N MET A 45 0.67 2.71 0.96
CA MET A 45 1.00 3.94 1.67
C MET A 45 0.52 3.91 3.13
N ALA A 46 -0.70 3.45 3.38
CA ALA A 46 -1.24 3.31 4.73
C ALA A 46 -0.41 2.33 5.57
N ARG A 47 -0.04 1.17 5.02
CA ARG A 47 0.87 0.20 5.65
C ARG A 47 2.22 0.84 5.98
N ARG A 48 2.83 1.55 5.05
CA ARG A 48 4.12 2.24 5.27
C ARG A 48 4.03 3.31 6.36
N LYS A 49 2.96 4.12 6.37
CA LYS A 49 2.72 5.14 7.40
C LYS A 49 2.50 4.51 8.78
N ALA A 50 1.80 3.39 8.85
CA ALA A 50 1.63 2.63 10.09
C ALA A 50 2.97 2.10 10.61
N LEU A 51 3.77 1.45 9.75
CA LEU A 51 5.11 0.97 10.12
C LEU A 51 6.04 2.10 10.59
N TYR A 52 5.99 3.25 9.92
CA TYR A 52 6.77 4.42 10.31
C TYR A 52 6.36 4.94 11.70
N ARG A 53 5.04 5.07 11.96
CA ARG A 53 4.53 5.44 13.28
C ARG A 53 4.93 4.44 14.36
N ASN A 54 4.80 3.14 14.09
CA ASN A 54 5.18 2.09 15.04
C ASN A 54 6.67 2.10 15.35
N ARG A 55 7.53 2.39 14.35
CA ARG A 55 8.98 2.53 14.56
C ARG A 55 9.34 3.78 15.36
N LEU A 56 8.62 4.89 15.15
CA LEU A 56 8.79 6.10 15.94
C LEU A 56 8.33 5.88 17.38
N SER A 57 7.16 5.26 17.59
CA SER A 57 6.65 4.98 18.93
C SER A 57 7.53 3.97 19.68
N ALA A 58 8.03 2.93 19.00
CA ALA A 58 8.99 1.98 19.59
C ALA A 58 10.35 2.63 19.92
N ARG A 59 10.72 3.73 19.27
CA ARG A 59 11.89 4.56 19.66
C ARG A 59 11.58 5.57 20.77
N LEU A 60 10.30 5.85 21.00
CA LEU A 60 9.80 6.79 22.00
C LEU A 60 9.26 6.09 23.25
N GLU A 61 9.27 4.75 23.30
CA GLU A 61 9.28 4.06 24.58
C GLU A 61 10.43 4.66 25.39
N PRO A 62 10.17 5.18 26.60
CA PRO A 62 11.24 5.66 27.44
C PRO A 62 12.21 4.49 27.58
N LEU A 63 13.49 4.73 27.33
CA LEU A 63 14.50 3.94 28.03
C LEU A 63 14.10 4.05 29.49
N GLU A 64 13.48 3.02 30.06
CA GLU A 64 13.37 2.94 31.50
C GLU A 64 14.78 3.24 32.02
N PRO A 65 14.96 4.15 32.99
CA PRO A 65 16.23 4.29 33.65
C PRO A 65 16.44 3.00 34.44
N SER A 66 16.84 1.94 33.74
CA SER A 66 17.31 0.72 34.34
C SER A 66 18.56 1.12 35.12
N SER A 67 18.52 0.74 36.39
CA SER A 67 19.51 1.01 37.42
C SER A 67 19.72 2.49 37.78
N ARG A 68 19.12 2.88 38.92
CA ARG A 68 19.93 3.55 39.94
C ARG A 68 21.24 2.75 40.03
N LEU A 69 22.34 3.31 39.51
CA LEU A 69 23.66 2.89 39.92
C LEU A 69 23.69 3.08 41.44
N GLU A 70 23.56 2.00 42.20
CA GLU A 70 24.18 1.93 43.50
C GLU A 70 25.69 1.90 43.22
N TRP A 71 26.28 3.10 43.14
CA TRP A 71 27.71 3.27 43.25
C TRP A 71 28.10 2.90 44.69
N PRO A 72 29.07 2.00 44.92
CA PRO A 72 29.70 1.87 46.23
C PRO A 72 30.44 3.17 46.62
#